data_AF-A0A969ACS3-F1
#
_entry.id   AF-A0A969ACS3-F1
#
_cell.length_a   1.000
_cell.length_b   1.000
_cell.length_c   1.000
_cell.angle_alpha   90.00
_cell.angle_beta   90.00
_cell.angle_gamma   90.00
#
_symmetry.space_group_name_H-M   'P 1'
#
loop_
_entity.id
_entity.type
_entity.pdbx_description
1 polymer ?
#
loop_
_entity_poly.entity_id
_entity_poly.type
_entity_poly.pdbx_seq_one_letter_code
_entity_poly.pdbx_strand_id
1 'polypeptide(L)'
;MTKSLPFLAACAVFLSVLSLHNPILLFCLLLGSLIVVVMQQVCCRFNLPKRQLIGLQIIAIAIILTAFWLDYFAAPAQAQFFGKAEDFFQNTLTQGSTDSGTRAAVSLVFNVLRALYLLYIAVALIGVVNAVRKDEDWQNVARTPLLVVVAVTIADVLTGFIIGN
;
A
#
# COMPACT_ATOMS: atom_id res chain seq x y z
N MET A 1 10.42 -22.91 -27.54
CA MET A 1 9.77 -22.98 -26.21
C MET A 1 10.73 -23.31 -25.05
N THR A 2 12.05 -23.39 -25.23
CA THR A 2 13.00 -23.85 -24.20
C THR A 2 13.73 -22.75 -23.41
N LYS A 3 13.72 -21.49 -23.86
CA LYS A 3 14.45 -20.37 -23.21
C LYS A 3 13.71 -19.70 -22.05
N SER A 4 12.38 -19.84 -21.95
CA SER A 4 11.56 -19.19 -20.93
C SER A 4 11.27 -20.05 -19.69
N LEU A 5 11.66 -21.34 -19.73
CA LEU A 5 11.44 -22.30 -18.65
C LEU A 5 12.13 -21.90 -17.32
N PRO A 6 13.41 -21.47 -17.30
CA PRO A 6 14.07 -21.10 -16.04
C PRO A 6 13.51 -19.79 -15.45
N PHE A 7 13.09 -18.85 -16.30
CA PHE A 7 12.47 -17.60 -15.86
C PHE A 7 11.09 -17.84 -15.22
N LEU A 8 10.27 -18.70 -15.84
CA LEU A 8 8.96 -19.06 -15.30
C LEU A 8 9.07 -19.79 -13.97
N ALA A 9 10.06 -20.68 -13.83
CA ALA A 9 10.33 -21.38 -12.58
C ALA A 9 10.78 -20.41 -11.47
N ALA A 10 11.66 -19.46 -11.79
CA ALA A 10 12.07 -18.42 -10.83
C ALA A 10 10.89 -17.55 -10.38
N CYS A 11 10.01 -17.14 -11.31
CA CYS A 11 8.78 -16.42 -10.96
C CYS A 11 7.84 -17.25 -10.08
N ALA A 12 7.68 -18.55 -10.37
CA ALA A 12 6.83 -19.43 -9.57
C ALA A 12 7.37 -19.61 -8.14
N VAL A 13 8.69 -19.80 -8.00
CA VAL A 13 9.34 -19.90 -6.68
C VAL A 13 9.20 -18.58 -5.92
N PHE A 14 9.48 -17.44 -6.56
CA PHE A 14 9.35 -16.12 -5.93
C PHE A 14 7.91 -15.85 -5.47
N LEU A 15 6.92 -16.12 -6.33
CA LEU A 15 5.51 -15.99 -5.97
C LEU A 15 5.10 -16.93 -4.84
N SER A 16 5.62 -18.16 -4.80
CA SER A 16 5.32 -19.12 -3.73
C SER A 16 5.86 -18.66 -2.36
N VAL A 17 7.07 -18.09 -2.34
CA VAL A 17 7.70 -17.55 -1.13
C VAL A 17 6.95 -16.31 -0.63
N LEU A 18 6.55 -15.42 -1.54
CA LEU A 18 5.78 -14.22 -1.20
C LEU A 18 4.36 -14.56 -0.69
N SER A 19 3.77 -15.62 -1.23
CA SER A 19 2.49 -16.18 -0.79
C SER A 19 2.55 -16.72 0.63
N LEU A 20 3.67 -17.35 1.00
CA LEU A 20 3.86 -17.93 2.33
C LEU A 20 3.91 -16.87 3.44
N HIS A 21 4.32 -15.65 3.10
CA HIS A 21 4.40 -14.52 4.03
C HIS A 21 3.08 -13.75 4.16
N ASN A 22 2.21 -13.77 3.14
CA ASN A 22 0.98 -12.98 3.10
C ASN A 22 -0.25 -13.85 2.74
N PRO A 23 -1.19 -14.13 3.66
CA PRO A 23 -2.34 -15.00 3.40
C PRO A 23 -3.29 -14.48 2.30
N ILE A 24 -3.26 -13.17 2.04
CA ILE A 24 -4.09 -12.50 1.02
C ILE A 24 -3.59 -12.82 -0.40
N LEU A 25 -2.26 -12.95 -0.59
CA LEU A 25 -1.68 -13.35 -1.88
C LEU A 25 -2.05 -14.78 -2.25
N LEU A 26 -2.06 -15.69 -1.28
CA LEU A 26 -2.54 -17.06 -1.47
C LEU A 26 -3.98 -17.08 -1.93
N PHE A 27 -4.87 -16.33 -1.27
CA PHE A 27 -6.27 -16.24 -1.65
C PHE A 27 -6.45 -15.72 -3.08
N CYS A 28 -5.68 -14.70 -3.45
CA CYS A 28 -5.70 -14.11 -4.80
C CYS A 28 -5.23 -15.10 -5.88
N LEU A 29 -4.16 -15.85 -5.62
CA LEU A 29 -3.66 -16.88 -6.55
C LEU A 29 -4.65 -18.05 -6.70
N LEU A 30 -5.30 -18.45 -5.60
CA LEU A 30 -6.33 -19.49 -5.63
C LEU A 30 -7.55 -19.03 -6.43
N LEU A 31 -8.04 -17.80 -6.22
CA LEU A 31 -9.13 -17.24 -7.03
C LEU A 31 -8.76 -17.14 -8.51
N GLY A 32 -7.56 -16.65 -8.82
CA GLY A 32 -7.06 -16.56 -10.19
C GLY A 32 -7.01 -17.93 -10.88
N SER A 33 -6.50 -18.95 -10.19
CA SER A 33 -6.47 -20.32 -10.72
C SER A 33 -7.87 -20.92 -10.90
N LEU A 34 -8.80 -20.66 -9.98
CA LEU A 34 -10.19 -21.10 -10.07
C LEU A 34 -10.88 -20.48 -11.30
N ILE A 35 -10.68 -19.18 -11.56
CA ILE A 35 -11.25 -18.49 -12.72
C ILE A 35 -10.71 -19.09 -14.03
N VAL A 36 -9.42 -19.42 -14.09
CA VAL A 36 -8.83 -20.08 -15.26
C VAL A 36 -9.45 -21.45 -15.49
N VAL A 37 -9.60 -22.26 -14.43
CA VAL A 37 -10.19 -23.61 -14.51
C VAL A 37 -11.66 -23.54 -14.92
N VAL A 38 -12.45 -22.64 -14.33
CA VAL A 38 -13.87 -22.46 -14.66
C VAL A 38 -14.05 -21.99 -16.11
N MET A 39 -13.26 -21.01 -16.57
CA MET A 39 -13.29 -20.58 -17.98
C MET A 39 -12.90 -21.70 -18.94
N GLN A 40 -11.93 -22.55 -18.57
CA GLN A 40 -11.51 -23.68 -19.39
C GLN A 40 -12.60 -24.77 -19.46
N GLN A 41 -13.29 -25.04 -18.34
CA GLN A 41 -14.44 -25.96 -18.30
C GLN A 41 -15.62 -25.46 -19.15
N VAL A 42 -15.94 -24.16 -19.07
CA VAL A 42 -16.97 -23.52 -19.90
C VAL A 42 -16.57 -23.54 -21.38
N CYS A 43 -15.30 -23.35 -21.71
CA CYS A 43 -14.83 -23.44 -23.09
C CYS A 43 -14.95 -24.85 -23.69
N CYS A 44 -14.63 -25.89 -22.90
CA CYS A 44 -14.83 -27.29 -23.33
C CYS A 44 -16.32 -27.60 -23.58
N ARG A 45 -17.23 -26.87 -22.92
CA ARG A 45 -18.69 -27.03 -23.10
C ARG A 45 -19.26 -26.23 -24.27
N PHE A 46 -18.69 -25.07 -24.62
CA PHE A 46 -19.27 -24.14 -25.60
C PHE A 46 -18.50 -23.99 -26.92
N ASN A 47 -17.44 -24.79 -27.15
CA ASN A 47 -16.66 -24.84 -28.41
C ASN A 47 -16.22 -23.46 -28.96
N LEU A 48 -15.84 -22.56 -28.05
CA LEU A 48 -15.39 -21.20 -28.37
C LEU A 48 -13.95 -21.19 -28.93
N PRO A 49 -13.60 -20.22 -29.81
CA PRO A 49 -12.26 -20.13 -30.38
C PRO A 49 -11.21 -19.81 -29.29
N LYS A 50 -10.26 -20.74 -29.11
CA LYS A 50 -9.22 -20.72 -28.05
C LYS A 50 -8.43 -19.41 -27.96
N ARG A 51 -8.29 -18.65 -29.06
CA ARG A 51 -7.57 -17.36 -29.10
C ARG A 51 -8.26 -16.25 -28.30
N GLN A 52 -9.59 -16.15 -28.33
CA GLN A 52 -10.32 -15.12 -27.58
C GLN A 52 -10.37 -15.44 -26.08
N LEU A 53 -10.40 -16.73 -25.73
CA LEU A 53 -10.42 -17.18 -24.33
C LEU A 53 -9.12 -16.83 -23.60
N ILE A 54 -7.96 -17.05 -24.23
CA ILE A 54 -6.65 -16.70 -23.66
C ILE A 54 -6.55 -15.19 -23.42
N GLY A 55 -7.04 -14.37 -24.36
CA GLY A 55 -7.09 -12.92 -24.18
C GLY A 55 -7.94 -12.49 -22.98
N LEU A 56 -9.14 -13.07 -22.83
CA LEU A 56 -10.04 -12.79 -21.72
C LEU A 56 -9.45 -13.21 -20.36
N GLN A 57 -8.78 -14.37 -20.30
CA GLN A 57 -8.11 -14.86 -19.09
C GLN A 57 -6.96 -13.95 -18.66
N ILE A 58 -6.13 -13.50 -19.62
CA ILE A 58 -5.02 -12.57 -19.33
C ILE A 58 -5.58 -11.24 -18.79
N ILE A 59 -6.65 -10.70 -19.39
CA ILE A 59 -7.29 -9.46 -18.94
C ILE A 59 -7.88 -9.64 -17.53
N ALA A 60 -8.57 -10.75 -17.26
CA ALA A 60 -9.15 -11.02 -15.95
C ALA A 60 -8.08 -11.12 -14.85
N ILE A 61 -6.99 -11.85 -15.11
CA ILE A 61 -5.86 -11.97 -14.18
C ILE A 61 -5.16 -10.62 -14.00
N ALA A 62 -4.96 -9.86 -15.07
CA ALA A 62 -4.33 -8.54 -15.00
C ALA A 62 -5.16 -7.55 -14.18
N ILE A 63 -6.49 -7.55 -14.34
CA ILE A 63 -7.40 -6.70 -13.54
C ILE A 63 -7.33 -7.08 -12.06
N ILE A 64 -7.42 -8.38 -11.74
CA ILE A 64 -7.34 -8.86 -10.36
C ILE A 64 -5.99 -8.52 -9.73
N LEU A 65 -4.89 -8.72 -10.46
CA LEU A 65 -3.54 -8.41 -9.99
C LEU A 65 -3.34 -6.90 -9.82
N THR A 66 -3.88 -6.09 -10.72
CA THR A 66 -3.82 -4.62 -10.61
C THR A 66 -4.63 -4.13 -9.41
N ALA A 67 -5.84 -4.64 -9.21
CA ALA A 67 -6.66 -4.32 -8.04
C ALA A 67 -5.96 -4.73 -6.73
N PHE A 68 -5.38 -5.93 -6.69
CA PHE A 68 -4.61 -6.41 -5.54
C PHE A 68 -3.42 -5.49 -5.22
N TRP A 69 -2.63 -5.11 -6.23
CA TRP A 69 -1.54 -4.16 -6.02
C TRP A 69 -2.07 -2.80 -5.56
N LEU A 70 -3.18 -2.32 -6.14
CA LEU A 70 -3.76 -1.04 -5.73
C LEU A 70 -4.20 -1.07 -4.25
N ASP A 71 -4.83 -2.15 -3.79
CA ASP A 71 -5.24 -2.31 -2.39
C ASP A 71 -4.04 -2.47 -1.44
N TYR A 72 -3.02 -3.24 -1.86
CA TYR A 72 -1.78 -3.42 -1.11
C TYR A 72 -1.01 -2.10 -0.95
N PHE A 73 -0.99 -1.26 -1.99
CA PHE A 73 -0.40 0.08 -1.97
C PHE A 73 -1.36 1.17 -1.47
N ALA A 74 -2.65 0.88 -1.26
CA ALA A 74 -3.60 1.80 -0.63
C ALA A 74 -3.45 1.81 0.90
N ALA A 75 -3.06 0.69 1.50
CA ALA A 75 -2.77 0.61 2.94
C ALA A 75 -1.72 1.64 3.44
N PRO A 76 -0.59 1.91 2.74
CA PRO A 76 0.37 2.92 3.19
C PRO A 76 -0.15 4.37 3.03
N ALA A 77 -1.16 4.65 2.21
CA ALA A 77 -1.69 6.01 2.07
C ALA A 77 -2.52 6.47 3.29
N GLN A 78 -3.08 5.53 4.05
CA GLN A 78 -3.98 5.80 5.17
C GLN A 78 -3.26 5.84 6.54
N ALA A 79 -1.95 5.58 6.59
CA ALA A 79 -1.21 5.51 7.85
C ALA A 79 0.27 5.96 7.77
N GLN A 80 0.71 6.66 6.70
CA GLN A 80 2.15 6.95 6.54
C GLN A 80 2.72 7.90 7.61
N PHE A 81 1.88 8.73 8.22
CA PHE A 81 2.33 9.70 9.23
C PHE A 81 1.53 9.52 10.50
N PHE A 82 2.26 9.35 11.60
CA PHE A 82 1.73 9.23 12.96
C PHE A 82 0.80 8.02 13.16
N GLY A 83 0.87 6.98 12.32
CA GLY A 83 0.03 5.79 12.45
C GLY A 83 0.45 4.95 13.65
N LYS A 84 1.75 4.62 13.70
CA LYS A 84 2.33 3.86 14.82
C LYS A 84 2.29 4.68 16.11
N ALA A 85 2.53 5.98 16.01
CA ALA A 85 2.38 6.87 17.16
C ALA A 85 0.94 6.87 17.71
N GLU A 86 -0.09 6.94 16.85
CA GLU A 86 -1.48 6.83 17.31
C GLU A 86 -1.72 5.50 18.04
N ASP A 87 -1.26 4.39 17.47
CA ASP A 87 -1.39 3.06 18.07
C ASP A 87 -0.73 2.99 19.46
N PHE A 88 0.47 3.58 19.61
CA PHE A 88 1.15 3.68 20.90
C PHE A 88 0.29 4.43 21.92
N PHE A 89 -0.19 5.63 21.58
CA PHE A 89 -0.98 6.43 22.50
C PHE A 89 -2.34 5.81 22.80
N GLN A 90 -3.00 5.18 21.82
CA GLN A 90 -4.23 4.43 22.05
C GLN A 90 -3.96 3.28 23.03
N ASN A 91 -2.89 2.51 22.84
CA ASN A 91 -2.58 1.39 23.72
C ASN A 91 -2.18 1.87 25.13
N THR A 92 -1.29 2.86 25.25
CA THR A 92 -0.81 3.36 26.55
C THR A 92 -1.90 4.10 27.33
N LEU A 93 -2.71 4.94 26.69
CA LEU A 93 -3.73 5.75 27.37
C LEU A 93 -5.02 4.97 27.63
N THR A 94 -5.25 3.85 26.93
CA THR A 94 -6.45 3.01 27.17
C THR A 94 -6.15 1.70 27.89
N GLN A 95 -4.87 1.42 28.19
CA GLN A 95 -4.47 0.39 29.13
C GLN A 95 -5.03 0.71 30.52
N GLY A 96 -6.11 0.01 30.90
CA GLY A 96 -6.76 0.13 32.20
C GLY A 96 -8.14 0.82 32.19
N SER A 97 -8.58 1.39 31.07
CA SER A 97 -9.91 1.98 30.93
C SER A 97 -10.64 1.40 29.72
N THR A 98 -11.80 0.79 29.94
CA THR A 98 -12.74 0.34 28.88
C THR A 98 -13.52 1.52 28.28
N ASP A 99 -12.95 2.73 28.30
CA ASP A 99 -13.65 3.95 27.95
C ASP A 99 -13.49 4.24 26.45
N SER A 100 -14.58 4.16 25.71
CA SER A 100 -14.60 4.40 24.26
C SER A 100 -14.33 5.87 23.92
N GLY A 101 -14.60 6.79 24.85
CA GLY A 101 -14.34 8.22 24.70
C GLY A 101 -12.86 8.54 24.54
N THR A 102 -11.98 7.88 25.29
CA THR A 102 -10.53 8.14 25.24
C THR A 102 -9.92 7.72 23.91
N ARG A 103 -10.33 6.58 23.34
CA ARG A 103 -9.85 6.16 22.00
C ARG A 103 -10.30 7.14 20.90
N ALA A 104 -11.56 7.57 20.97
CA ALA A 104 -12.09 8.56 20.02
C ALA A 104 -11.36 9.90 20.13
N ALA A 105 -11.05 10.35 21.34
CA ALA A 105 -10.29 11.58 21.57
C ALA A 105 -8.85 11.48 21.03
N VAL A 106 -8.15 10.37 21.29
CA VAL A 106 -6.80 10.14 20.75
C VAL A 106 -6.84 10.15 19.22
N SER A 107 -7.77 9.42 18.60
CA SER A 107 -7.88 9.38 17.14
C SER A 107 -8.22 10.75 16.53
N LEU A 108 -9.08 11.53 17.19
CA LEU A 108 -9.38 12.90 16.76
C LEU A 108 -8.13 13.78 16.78
N VAL A 109 -7.33 13.74 17.85
CA VAL A 109 -6.09 14.52 17.96
C VAL A 109 -5.11 14.14 16.85
N PHE A 110 -4.90 12.84 16.61
CA PHE A 110 -4.00 12.37 15.55
C PHE A 110 -4.50 12.74 14.15
N ASN A 111 -5.81 12.71 13.91
CA ASN A 111 -6.39 13.17 12.64
C ASN A 111 -6.23 14.68 12.43
N VAL A 112 -6.37 15.49 13.49
CA VAL A 112 -6.08 16.92 13.42
C VAL A 112 -4.59 17.16 13.14
N LEU A 113 -3.68 16.42 13.80
CA LEU A 113 -2.23 16.51 13.53
C LEU A 113 -1.91 16.17 12.07
N ARG A 114 -2.48 15.08 11.52
CA ARG A 114 -2.31 14.70 10.11
C ARG A 114 -2.84 15.78 9.17
N ALA A 115 -4.01 16.36 9.46
CA ALA A 115 -4.58 17.43 8.66
C ALA A 115 -3.69 18.68 8.65
N LEU A 116 -3.17 19.09 9.82
CA LEU A 116 -2.23 20.22 9.93
C LEU A 116 -0.90 19.94 9.22
N TYR A 117 -0.40 18.71 9.33
CA TYR A 117 0.82 18.31 8.66
C TYR A 117 0.67 18.30 7.13
N LEU A 118 -0.44 17.80 6.61
CA LEU A 118 -0.77 17.88 5.18
C LEU A 118 -0.92 19.32 4.71
N LEU A 119 -1.58 20.18 5.50
CA LEU A 119 -1.68 21.62 5.21
C LEU A 119 -0.30 22.27 5.16
N TYR A 120 0.59 21.95 6.10
CA TYR A 120 1.96 22.43 6.10
C TYR A 120 2.70 22.03 4.82
N ILE A 121 2.66 20.74 4.43
CA ILE A 121 3.28 20.28 3.19
C ILE A 121 2.70 21.02 1.98
N ALA A 122 1.37 21.16 1.92
CA ALA A 122 0.71 21.85 0.81
C ALA A 122 1.19 23.30 0.66
N VAL A 123 1.26 24.04 1.77
CA VAL A 123 1.77 25.43 1.77
C VAL A 123 3.25 25.48 1.40
N ALA A 124 4.07 24.58 1.94
CA ALA A 124 5.50 24.53 1.64
C ALA A 124 5.77 24.20 0.16
N LEU A 125 4.97 23.32 -0.44
CA LEU A 125 5.08 22.98 -1.86
C LEU A 125 4.76 24.18 -2.77
N ILE A 126 3.84 25.05 -2.39
CA ILE A 126 3.58 26.30 -3.14
C ILE A 126 4.85 27.15 -3.19
N GLY A 127 5.58 27.25 -2.07
CA GLY A 127 6.86 27.95 -2.01
C GLY A 127 7.92 27.35 -2.94
N VAL A 128 8.04 26.02 -2.95
CA VAL A 128 8.97 25.31 -3.84
C VAL A 128 8.61 25.50 -5.31
N VAL A 129 7.33 25.35 -5.67
CA VAL A 129 6.86 25.53 -7.06
C VAL A 129 7.08 26.97 -7.54
N ASN A 130 6.83 27.96 -6.67
CA ASN A 130 7.07 29.36 -7.00
C ASN A 130 8.56 29.64 -7.22
N ALA A 131 9.45 29.08 -6.40
CA ALA A 131 10.90 29.20 -6.59
C ALA A 131 11.35 28.57 -7.92
N VAL A 132 10.83 27.38 -8.26
CA VAL A 132 11.11 26.73 -9.56
C VAL A 132 10.66 27.61 -10.73
N ARG A 133 9.47 28.23 -10.64
CA ARG A 133 8.94 29.10 -11.71
C ARG A 133 9.74 30.38 -11.92
N LYS A 134 10.47 30.83 -10.91
CA LYS A 134 11.25 32.07 -10.93
C LYS A 134 12.75 31.82 -11.17
N ASP A 135 13.13 30.57 -11.46
CA ASP A 135 14.53 30.13 -11.55
C ASP A 135 15.34 30.48 -10.28
N GLU A 136 14.67 30.56 -9.12
CA GLU A 136 15.29 30.73 -7.81
C GLU A 136 15.80 29.36 -7.28
N ASP A 137 16.66 29.38 -6.24
CA ASP A 137 17.22 28.18 -5.61
C ASP A 137 16.16 27.34 -4.87
N TRP A 138 15.29 26.68 -5.63
CA TRP A 138 14.17 25.86 -5.13
C TRP A 138 14.63 24.73 -4.22
N GLN A 139 15.85 24.23 -4.43
CA GLN A 139 16.43 23.20 -3.57
C GLN A 139 16.58 23.70 -2.14
N ASN A 140 17.03 24.94 -1.95
CA ASN A 140 17.21 25.51 -0.62
C ASN A 140 15.86 25.72 0.08
N VAL A 141 14.84 26.13 -0.67
CA VAL A 141 13.45 26.26 -0.18
C VAL A 141 12.84 24.91 0.19
N ALA A 142 13.15 23.85 -0.57
CA ALA A 142 12.63 22.50 -0.36
C ALA A 142 13.29 21.75 0.80
N ARG A 143 14.50 22.15 1.24
CA ARG A 143 15.24 21.46 2.32
C ARG A 143 14.44 21.38 3.61
N THR A 144 13.89 22.51 4.04
CA THR A 144 13.15 22.62 5.30
C THR A 144 11.94 21.66 5.36
N PRO A 145 10.98 21.69 4.42
CA PRO A 145 9.85 20.77 4.46
C PRO A 145 10.25 19.31 4.29
N LEU A 146 11.29 19.01 3.49
CA LEU A 146 11.77 17.65 3.30
C LEU A 146 12.36 17.08 4.61
N LEU A 147 13.15 17.87 5.33
CA LEU A 147 13.68 17.47 6.64
C LEU A 147 12.56 17.16 7.65
N VAL A 148 11.49 17.96 7.66
CA VAL A 148 10.32 17.72 8.52
C VAL A 148 9.65 16.38 8.17
N VAL A 149 9.46 16.09 6.87
CA VAL A 149 8.87 14.83 6.42
C VAL A 149 9.72 13.65 6.90
N VAL A 150 11.04 13.71 6.69
CA VAL A 150 11.96 12.64 7.11
C VAL A 150 11.92 12.47 8.63
N ALA A 151 11.99 13.55 9.41
CA ALA A 151 11.94 13.49 10.87
C ALA A 151 10.64 12.85 11.37
N VAL A 152 9.48 13.21 10.80
CA VAL A 152 8.19 12.63 11.17
C VAL A 152 8.14 11.13 10.82
N THR A 153 8.63 10.73 9.65
CA THR A 153 8.68 9.30 9.28
C THR A 153 9.57 8.49 10.19
N ILE A 154 10.76 9.00 10.55
CA ILE A 154 11.67 8.32 11.47
C ILE A 154 11.03 8.20 12.85
N ALA A 155 10.40 9.26 13.36
CA ALA A 155 9.71 9.22 14.64
C ALA A 155 8.59 8.18 14.66
N ASP A 156 7.80 8.06 13.59
CA ASP A 156 6.73 7.07 13.49
C ASP A 156 7.28 5.63 13.43
N VAL A 157 8.35 5.40 12.65
CA VAL A 157 9.03 4.09 12.58
C VAL A 157 9.67 3.71 13.92
N LEU A 158 10.34 4.65 14.60
CA LEU A 158 10.89 4.46 15.94
C LEU A 158 9.80 4.09 16.95
N THR A 159 8.63 4.72 16.83
CA THR A 159 7.48 4.38 17.67
C THR A 159 6.98 2.96 17.39
N GLY A 160 7.00 2.51 16.13
CA GLY A 160 6.76 1.11 15.77
C GLY A 160 7.70 0.13 16.48
N PHE A 161 8.99 0.44 16.55
CA PHE A 161 9.96 -0.38 17.29
C PHE A 161 9.70 -0.40 18.80
N ILE A 162 9.22 0.70 19.39
CA ILE A 162 8.88 0.77 20.82
C ILE A 162 7.66 -0.08 21.16
N ILE A 163 6.65 -0.13 20.27
CA ILE A 163 5.43 -0.93 20.46
C ILE A 163 5.71 -2.43 20.22
N GLY A 164 6.77 -2.77 19.48
CA GLY A 164 7.18 -4.16 19.23
C GLY A 164 6.46 -4.82 18.06
N ASN A 165 6.22 -4.07 16.97
CA ASN A 165 5.60 -4.55 15.74
C ASN A 165 6.60 -4.49 14.57
#